data_AF-A0A3B8IYP7-F1
#
_entry.id   AF-A0A3B8IYP7-F1
#
_cell.length_a   1.000
_cell.length_b   1.000
_cell.length_c   1.000
_cell.angle_alpha   90.00
_cell.angle_beta   90.00
_cell.angle_gamma   90.00
#
_symmetry.space_group_name_H-M   'P 1'
#
loop_
_entity.id
_entity.type
_entity.pdbx_description
1 polymer ?
#
loop_
_entity_poly.entity_id
_entity_poly.type
_entity_poly.pdbx_seq_one_letter_code
_entity_poly.pdbx_strand_id
1 'polypeptide(L)'
;EEWSGGTAEGRGFINDFHKAAVDAIRATGGNNELRHIMITTWAASTVGAAMDDLVIPNDDPKTIISLHTYFPWPFAGEGAIPWGSDQDKQDLMDEFERIRQKWIVEAQRPVILGEWGTVDSNPIESRLEYAEFYASEAAKRDLLTVVWDDGGMFGLYDRHSLNWNFSNIAAAIVTASTP
;
A
#
# COMPACT_ATOMS: atom_id res chain seq x y z
N GLU A 1 6.93 15.32 11.34
CA GLU A 1 6.59 14.20 12.25
C GLU A 1 5.57 13.28 11.63
N GLU A 2 4.39 13.78 11.26
CA GLU A 2 3.29 12.98 10.68
C GLU A 2 3.75 12.04 9.55
N TRP A 3 4.45 12.57 8.54
CA TRP A 3 4.91 11.83 7.36
C TRP A 3 6.34 11.28 7.44
N SER A 4 7.01 11.45 8.58
CA SER A 4 8.39 11.00 8.81
C SER A 4 8.47 9.77 9.72
N GLY A 5 7.39 8.98 9.78
CA GLY A 5 7.27 7.79 10.63
C GLY A 5 6.81 8.06 12.07
N GLY A 6 6.36 9.27 12.39
CA GLY A 6 5.82 9.63 13.70
C GLY A 6 6.85 9.64 14.84
N THR A 7 6.36 9.85 16.06
CA THR A 7 7.15 9.72 17.29
C THR A 7 6.96 8.32 17.89
N ALA A 8 7.87 7.89 18.77
CA ALA A 8 7.72 6.62 19.49
C ALA A 8 6.41 6.57 20.30
N GLU A 9 6.01 7.70 20.91
CA GLU A 9 4.74 7.83 21.62
C GLU A 9 3.54 7.64 20.67
N GLY A 10 3.53 8.33 19.52
CA GLY A 10 2.47 8.21 18.54
C GLY A 10 2.32 6.78 18.00
N ARG A 11 3.45 6.11 17.72
CA ARG A 11 3.46 4.69 17.31
C ARG A 11 2.94 3.77 18.41
N GLY A 12 3.26 4.07 19.68
CA GLY A 12 2.68 3.40 20.84
C GLY A 12 1.16 3.49 20.88
N PHE A 13 0.59 4.67 20.70
CA PHE A 13 -0.87 4.84 20.68
C PHE A 13 -1.55 4.09 19.53
N ILE A 14 -0.94 4.07 18.35
CA ILE A 14 -1.45 3.27 17.22
C ILE A 14 -1.49 1.78 17.57
N ASN A 15 -0.47 1.25 18.25
CA ASN A 15 -0.49 -0.14 18.72
C ASN A 15 -1.59 -0.41 19.75
N ASP A 16 -1.83 0.53 20.68
CA ASP A 16 -2.91 0.43 21.66
C ASP A 16 -4.29 0.40 20.96
N PHE A 17 -4.49 1.23 19.94
CA PHE A 17 -5.72 1.24 19.15
C PHE A 17 -5.91 -0.06 18.36
N HIS A 18 -4.85 -0.58 17.73
CA HIS A 18 -4.93 -1.89 17.05
C HIS A 18 -5.28 -3.00 18.02
N LYS A 19 -4.66 -3.04 19.21
CA LYS A 19 -4.99 -4.04 20.22
C LYS A 19 -6.44 -3.95 20.66
N ALA A 20 -6.92 -2.76 21.00
CA ALA A 20 -8.30 -2.55 21.40
C ALA A 20 -9.29 -2.99 20.30
N ALA A 21 -9.01 -2.66 19.04
CA ALA A 21 -9.86 -3.04 17.91
C ALA A 21 -9.85 -4.54 17.63
N VAL A 22 -8.68 -5.18 17.58
CA VAL A 22 -8.56 -6.63 17.36
C VAL A 22 -9.23 -7.40 18.48
N ASP A 23 -8.98 -7.05 19.74
CA ASP A 23 -9.61 -7.70 20.90
C ASP A 23 -11.15 -7.58 20.83
N ALA A 24 -11.66 -6.39 20.51
CA ALA A 24 -13.10 -6.16 20.37
C ALA A 24 -13.72 -6.99 19.24
N ILE A 25 -13.06 -7.05 18.07
CA ILE A 25 -13.54 -7.86 16.94
C ILE A 25 -13.56 -9.34 17.31
N ARG A 26 -12.48 -9.86 17.90
CA ARG A 26 -12.38 -11.28 18.31
C ARG A 26 -13.38 -11.64 19.37
N ALA A 27 -13.66 -10.75 20.33
CA ALA A 27 -14.61 -10.98 21.40
C ALA A 27 -16.07 -11.19 20.92
N THR A 28 -16.40 -10.79 19.70
CA THR A 28 -17.73 -11.03 19.12
C THR A 28 -17.98 -12.50 18.73
N GLY A 29 -16.94 -13.33 18.65
CA GLY A 29 -17.05 -14.75 18.33
C GLY A 29 -17.46 -15.06 16.88
N GLY A 30 -17.74 -16.34 16.62
CA GLY A 30 -18.27 -16.81 15.33
C GLY A 30 -17.29 -16.55 14.18
N ASN A 31 -17.78 -16.02 13.05
CA ASN A 31 -16.92 -15.75 11.88
C ASN A 31 -15.78 -14.75 12.18
N ASN A 32 -15.93 -13.91 13.21
CA ASN A 32 -14.92 -12.93 13.58
C ASN A 32 -13.75 -13.55 14.35
N GLU A 33 -13.83 -14.81 14.81
CA GLU A 33 -12.69 -15.51 15.41
C GLU A 33 -11.58 -15.79 14.38
N LEU A 34 -11.97 -16.01 13.12
CA LEU A 34 -11.04 -16.39 12.05
C LEU A 34 -10.96 -15.36 10.91
N ARG A 35 -11.70 -14.25 11.01
CA ARG A 35 -11.68 -13.17 10.03
C ARG A 35 -10.29 -12.53 9.97
N HIS A 36 -9.75 -12.35 8.77
CA HIS A 36 -8.54 -11.56 8.60
C HIS A 36 -8.77 -10.09 8.97
N ILE A 37 -7.84 -9.49 9.72
CA ILE A 37 -7.91 -8.08 10.12
C ILE A 37 -6.66 -7.38 9.58
N MET A 38 -6.87 -6.28 8.85
CA MET A 38 -5.78 -5.42 8.41
C MET A 38 -5.43 -4.42 9.52
N ILE A 39 -4.14 -4.28 9.82
CA ILE A 39 -3.62 -3.22 10.69
C ILE A 39 -2.55 -2.43 9.93
N THR A 40 -2.35 -1.17 10.28
CA THR A 40 -1.38 -0.30 9.60
C THR A 40 -0.16 -0.05 10.46
N THR A 41 0.95 0.37 9.87
CA THR A 41 1.97 1.13 10.60
C THR A 41 1.44 2.54 10.91
N TRP A 42 2.22 3.36 11.61
CA TRP A 42 1.91 4.79 11.73
C TRP A 42 1.73 5.42 10.36
N ALA A 43 0.58 6.07 10.15
CA ALA A 43 0.18 6.66 8.87
C ALA A 43 0.26 5.69 7.66
N ALA A 44 0.14 4.37 7.89
CA ALA A 44 0.37 3.33 6.88
C ALA A 44 1.73 3.44 6.15
N SER A 45 2.70 4.09 6.80
CA SER A 45 4.00 4.44 6.26
C SER A 45 4.95 3.25 6.16
N THR A 46 5.83 3.28 5.17
CA THR A 46 6.94 2.34 5.04
C THR A 46 8.24 2.84 5.67
N VAL A 47 8.25 4.02 6.32
CA VAL A 47 9.44 4.52 7.02
C VAL A 47 9.89 3.49 8.07
N GLY A 48 11.20 3.22 8.14
CA GLY A 48 11.79 2.17 8.99
C GLY A 48 11.25 2.19 10.42
N ALA A 49 11.30 3.35 11.10
CA ALA A 49 10.78 3.48 12.46
C ALA A 49 9.28 3.15 12.60
N ALA A 50 8.46 3.47 11.60
CA ALA A 50 7.03 3.13 11.60
C ALA A 50 6.79 1.63 11.43
N MET A 51 7.61 0.97 10.60
CA MET A 51 7.57 -0.47 10.42
C MET A 51 8.15 -1.22 11.62
N ASP A 52 9.22 -0.71 12.23
CA ASP A 52 9.94 -1.33 13.35
C ASP A 52 9.13 -1.36 14.63
N ASP A 53 8.35 -0.31 14.89
CA ASP A 53 7.58 -0.22 16.14
C ASP A 53 6.15 -0.77 16.04
N LEU A 54 5.69 -1.26 14.88
CA LEU A 54 4.36 -1.86 14.77
C LEU A 54 4.32 -3.19 15.53
N VAL A 55 3.38 -3.30 16.47
CA VAL A 55 3.13 -4.52 17.25
C VAL A 55 1.88 -5.21 16.72
N ILE A 56 2.01 -6.48 16.32
CA ILE A 56 0.87 -7.33 15.95
C ILE A 56 0.11 -7.72 17.24
N PRO A 57 -1.16 -7.31 17.41
CA PRO A 57 -1.91 -7.61 18.63
C PRO A 57 -2.00 -9.09 18.91
N ASN A 58 -1.59 -9.50 20.11
CA ASN A 58 -1.61 -10.90 20.59
C ASN A 58 -0.89 -11.90 19.65
N ASP A 59 0.01 -11.42 18.79
CA ASP A 59 0.61 -12.22 17.71
C ASP A 59 -0.44 -12.92 16.81
N ASP A 60 -1.60 -12.28 16.59
CA ASP A 60 -2.72 -12.88 15.87
C ASP A 60 -2.31 -13.31 14.44
N PRO A 61 -2.40 -14.61 14.09
CA PRO A 61 -1.98 -15.14 12.78
C PRO A 61 -2.93 -14.75 11.65
N LYS A 62 -4.11 -14.18 11.95
CA LYS A 62 -5.07 -13.65 10.98
C LYS A 62 -4.86 -12.15 10.70
N THR A 63 -3.75 -11.58 11.14
CA THR A 63 -3.39 -10.19 10.85
C THR A 63 -2.78 -10.06 9.46
N ILE A 64 -3.20 -9.04 8.71
CA ILE A 64 -2.61 -8.60 7.45
C ILE A 64 -2.01 -7.22 7.67
N ILE A 65 -0.80 -6.98 7.17
CA ILE A 65 -0.16 -5.66 7.26
C ILE A 65 -0.64 -4.79 6.10
N SER A 66 -1.13 -3.59 6.40
CA SER A 66 -1.62 -2.62 5.43
C SER A 66 -0.67 -1.41 5.34
N LEU A 67 -0.16 -1.15 4.14
CA LEU A 67 0.79 -0.05 3.87
C LEU A 67 0.33 0.76 2.66
N HIS A 68 0.58 2.05 2.63
CA HIS A 68 0.24 2.94 1.51
C HIS A 68 1.55 3.40 0.85
N THR A 69 1.69 3.20 -0.45
CA THR A 69 2.99 3.32 -1.15
C THR A 69 2.88 4.12 -2.45
N TYR A 70 2.67 5.42 -2.29
CA TYR A 70 2.82 6.42 -3.35
C TYR A 70 4.31 6.72 -3.57
N PHE A 71 5.03 5.85 -4.28
CA PHE A 71 6.49 5.88 -4.35
C PHE A 71 7.03 6.13 -5.77
N PRO A 72 7.94 7.08 -5.98
CA PRO A 72 8.32 8.13 -5.04
C PRO A 72 7.22 9.20 -4.98
N TRP A 73 6.96 9.75 -3.79
CA TRP A 73 5.89 10.76 -3.58
C TRP A 73 6.00 11.97 -4.54
N PRO A 74 7.19 12.54 -4.83
CA PRO A 74 7.32 13.64 -5.77
C PRO A 74 6.81 13.33 -7.19
N PHE A 75 6.83 12.07 -7.63
CA PHE A 75 6.19 11.66 -8.88
C PHE A 75 4.71 11.32 -8.64
N ALA A 76 4.44 10.36 -7.76
CA ALA A 76 3.13 9.74 -7.61
C ALA A 76 2.06 10.70 -7.07
N GLY A 77 2.39 11.48 -6.04
CA GLY A 77 1.47 12.38 -5.36
C GLY A 77 1.56 13.83 -5.81
N GLU A 78 2.76 14.32 -6.16
CA GLU A 78 2.96 15.73 -6.49
C GLU A 78 3.02 16.01 -8.00
N GLY A 79 3.34 15.01 -8.82
CA GLY A 79 3.58 15.19 -10.26
C GLY A 79 4.72 16.18 -10.55
N ALA A 80 5.69 16.29 -9.65
CA ALA A 80 6.74 17.30 -9.68
C ALA A 80 8.02 16.85 -10.42
N ILE A 81 8.22 15.54 -10.57
CA ILE A 81 9.38 14.95 -11.24
C ILE A 81 8.95 13.87 -12.24
N PRO A 82 9.74 13.57 -13.29
CA PRO A 82 9.49 12.42 -14.15
C PRO A 82 9.79 11.09 -13.41
N TRP A 83 9.32 9.99 -13.99
CA TRP A 83 9.62 8.62 -13.57
C TRP A 83 9.80 7.73 -14.81
N GLY A 84 10.66 6.72 -14.71
CA GLY A 84 10.83 5.67 -15.74
C GLY A 84 12.28 5.27 -16.01
N SER A 85 13.24 5.94 -15.37
CA SER A 85 14.65 5.58 -15.48
C SER A 85 14.92 4.22 -14.82
N ASP A 86 16.06 3.60 -15.17
CA ASP A 86 16.49 2.34 -14.55
C ASP A 86 16.66 2.48 -13.03
N GLN A 87 17.08 3.65 -12.56
CA GLN A 87 17.19 3.93 -11.13
C GLN A 87 15.82 3.99 -10.45
N ASP A 88 14.84 4.67 -11.05
CA ASP A 88 13.49 4.77 -10.47
C ASP A 88 12.85 3.38 -10.31
N LYS A 89 13.08 2.51 -11.30
CA LYS A 89 12.62 1.12 -11.31
C LYS A 89 13.31 0.29 -10.23
N GLN A 90 14.63 0.41 -10.12
CA GLN A 90 15.41 -0.27 -9.07
C GLN A 90 14.98 0.18 -7.67
N ASP A 91 14.78 1.48 -7.46
CA ASP A 91 14.37 2.03 -6.16
C ASP A 91 13.00 1.49 -5.73
N LEU A 92 12.03 1.38 -6.65
CA LEU A 92 10.72 0.78 -6.36
C LEU A 92 10.83 -0.72 -6.06
N MET A 93 11.67 -1.46 -6.80
CA MET A 93 11.93 -2.87 -6.55
C MET A 93 12.57 -3.12 -5.17
N ASP A 94 13.52 -2.26 -4.78
CA ASP A 94 14.20 -2.33 -3.48
C ASP A 94 13.23 -2.01 -2.34
N GLU A 95 12.35 -1.03 -2.54
CA GLU A 95 11.29 -0.71 -1.58
C GLU A 95 10.34 -1.90 -1.37
N PHE A 96 9.89 -2.54 -2.45
CA PHE A 96 9.06 -3.74 -2.35
C PHE A 96 9.78 -4.92 -1.70
N GLU A 97 11.06 -5.15 -2.00
CA GLU A 97 11.80 -6.24 -1.34
C GLU A 97 11.99 -5.97 0.14
N ARG A 98 12.22 -4.71 0.54
CA ARG A 98 12.31 -4.31 1.94
C ARG A 98 11.01 -4.58 2.70
N ILE A 99 9.86 -4.28 2.08
CA ILE A 99 8.53 -4.58 2.63
C ILE A 99 8.32 -6.10 2.74
N ARG A 100 8.61 -6.84 1.67
CA ARG A 100 8.46 -8.30 1.60
C ARG A 100 9.32 -9.01 2.65
N GLN A 101 10.59 -8.64 2.73
CA GLN A 101 11.54 -9.22 3.66
C GLN A 101 11.08 -9.03 5.11
N LYS A 102 10.69 -7.80 5.46
CA LYS A 102 10.23 -7.50 6.81
C LYS A 102 8.94 -8.23 7.19
N TRP A 103 7.90 -8.15 6.36
CA TRP A 103 6.58 -8.62 6.77
C TRP A 103 6.31 -10.06 6.40
N ILE A 104 6.62 -10.46 5.17
CA ILE A 104 6.29 -11.79 4.67
C ILE A 104 7.35 -12.80 5.13
N VAL A 105 8.63 -12.46 5.05
CA VAL A 105 9.72 -13.40 5.40
C VAL A 105 9.97 -13.43 6.91
N GLU A 106 10.20 -12.28 7.54
CA GLU A 106 10.58 -12.21 8.96
C GLU A 106 9.38 -12.29 9.89
N ALA A 107 8.35 -11.46 9.69
CA ALA A 107 7.16 -11.45 10.55
C ALA A 107 6.12 -12.52 10.19
N GLN A 108 6.29 -13.21 9.06
CA GLN A 108 5.36 -14.23 8.55
C GLN A 108 3.90 -13.73 8.47
N ARG A 109 3.71 -12.49 8.05
CA ARG A 109 2.38 -11.88 7.82
C ARG A 109 2.23 -11.45 6.35
N PRO A 110 1.06 -11.69 5.74
CA PRO A 110 0.78 -11.17 4.40
C PRO A 110 0.69 -9.64 4.43
N VAL A 111 0.93 -9.03 3.27
CA VAL A 111 0.89 -7.58 3.08
C VAL A 111 -0.14 -7.23 2.02
N ILE A 112 -0.88 -6.17 2.27
CA ILE A 112 -1.68 -5.47 1.26
C ILE A 112 -1.14 -4.03 1.17
N LEU A 113 -0.71 -3.63 -0.03
CA LEU A 113 -0.44 -2.24 -0.37
C LEU A 113 -1.80 -1.58 -0.63
N GLY A 114 -2.42 -1.10 0.45
CA GLY A 114 -3.82 -0.69 0.50
C GLY A 114 -4.14 0.57 -0.30
N GLU A 115 -3.13 1.39 -0.59
CA GLU A 115 -3.24 2.53 -1.48
C GLU A 115 -1.95 2.74 -2.27
N TRP A 116 -2.11 3.03 -3.56
CA TRP A 116 -1.08 3.53 -4.45
C TRP A 116 -1.76 4.16 -5.67
N GLY A 117 -1.02 4.94 -6.47
CA GLY A 117 -1.54 5.54 -7.69
C GLY A 117 -0.70 6.74 -8.12
N THR A 118 -1.11 7.38 -9.21
CA THR A 118 -0.47 8.59 -9.72
C THR A 118 -1.50 9.67 -10.04
N VAL A 119 -1.18 10.91 -9.69
CA VAL A 119 -1.98 12.08 -10.06
C VAL A 119 -2.06 12.26 -11.58
N ASP A 120 -3.20 12.73 -12.06
CA ASP A 120 -3.53 12.92 -13.47
C ASP A 120 -2.78 14.06 -14.16
N SER A 121 -2.11 14.93 -13.39
CA SER A 121 -1.21 15.96 -13.91
C SER A 121 0.07 15.38 -14.53
N ASN A 122 0.43 14.14 -14.20
CA ASN A 122 1.56 13.45 -14.83
C ASN A 122 1.25 13.07 -16.30
N PRO A 123 2.28 13.04 -17.19
CA PRO A 123 2.11 12.56 -18.55
C PRO A 123 1.52 11.14 -18.59
N ILE A 124 0.54 10.91 -19.47
CA ILE A 124 -0.18 9.64 -19.55
C ILE A 124 0.74 8.43 -19.77
N GLU A 125 1.79 8.58 -20.58
CA GLU A 125 2.74 7.50 -20.85
C GLU A 125 3.55 7.12 -19.61
N SER A 126 3.99 8.11 -18.81
CA SER A 126 4.69 7.85 -17.54
C SER A 126 3.78 7.18 -16.52
N ARG A 127 2.49 7.56 -16.46
CA ARG A 127 1.50 6.92 -15.59
C ARG A 127 1.24 5.47 -16.00
N LEU A 128 1.16 5.20 -17.30
CA LEU A 128 0.96 3.86 -17.85
C LEU A 128 2.16 2.95 -17.55
N GLU A 129 3.38 3.43 -17.85
CA GLU A 129 4.62 2.69 -17.57
C GLU A 129 4.76 2.39 -16.07
N TYR A 130 4.50 3.39 -15.22
CA TYR A 130 4.53 3.21 -13.78
C TYR A 130 3.50 2.18 -13.31
N ALA A 131 2.25 2.27 -13.78
CA ALA A 131 1.19 1.38 -13.34
C ALA A 131 1.45 -0.09 -13.73
N GLU A 132 1.94 -0.34 -14.94
CA GLU A 132 2.34 -1.68 -15.39
C GLU A 132 3.50 -2.23 -14.55
N PHE A 133 4.56 -1.42 -14.37
CA PHE A 133 5.75 -1.84 -13.64
C PHE A 133 5.46 -2.08 -12.15
N TYR A 134 4.75 -1.16 -11.50
CA TYR A 134 4.36 -1.27 -10.09
C TYR A 134 3.55 -2.53 -9.85
N ALA A 135 2.49 -2.76 -10.63
CA ALA A 135 1.62 -3.91 -10.45
C ALA A 135 2.36 -5.25 -10.70
N SER A 136 3.22 -5.30 -11.73
CA SER A 136 4.00 -6.50 -12.04
C SER A 136 5.02 -6.82 -10.94
N GLU A 137 5.79 -5.83 -10.49
CA GLU A 137 6.84 -6.04 -9.49
C GLU A 137 6.27 -6.35 -8.09
N ALA A 138 5.11 -5.79 -7.75
CA ALA A 138 4.38 -6.14 -6.53
C ALA A 138 3.89 -7.60 -6.58
N ALA A 139 3.27 -8.02 -7.69
CA ALA A 139 2.77 -9.38 -7.86
C ALA A 139 3.89 -10.43 -7.78
N LYS A 140 5.07 -10.17 -8.38
CA LYS A 140 6.25 -11.05 -8.28
C LYS A 140 6.77 -11.26 -6.85
N ARG A 141 6.36 -10.40 -5.91
CA ARG A 141 6.81 -10.39 -4.51
C ARG A 141 5.69 -10.76 -3.54
N ASP A 142 4.58 -11.31 -4.03
CA ASP A 142 3.39 -11.66 -3.24
C ASP A 142 2.77 -10.46 -2.49
N LEU A 143 2.95 -9.25 -3.03
CA LEU A 143 2.34 -8.03 -2.51
C LEU A 143 1.04 -7.74 -3.25
N LEU A 144 -0.10 -7.96 -2.59
CA LEU A 144 -1.40 -7.57 -3.13
C LEU A 144 -1.51 -6.04 -3.09
N THR A 145 -2.01 -5.42 -4.16
CA THR A 145 -2.12 -3.95 -4.24
C THR A 145 -3.57 -3.51 -4.50
N VAL A 146 -3.90 -2.32 -4.02
CA VAL A 146 -5.20 -1.68 -4.24
C VAL A 146 -4.94 -0.27 -4.76
N VAL A 147 -5.29 -0.04 -6.03
CA VAL A 147 -5.14 1.29 -6.65
C VAL A 147 -6.16 2.25 -6.04
N TRP A 148 -5.71 3.44 -5.68
CA TRP A 148 -6.55 4.51 -5.16
C TRP A 148 -7.23 5.26 -6.30
N ASP A 149 -8.56 5.33 -6.24
CA ASP A 149 -9.40 6.11 -7.15
C ASP A 149 -10.35 6.97 -6.29
N ASP A 150 -10.11 8.27 -6.28
CA ASP A 150 -10.93 9.26 -5.59
C ASP A 150 -12.01 9.90 -6.50
N GLY A 151 -12.05 9.51 -7.78
CA GLY A 151 -12.83 10.20 -8.82
C GLY A 151 -12.34 11.62 -9.16
N GLY A 152 -11.18 12.03 -8.60
CA GLY A 152 -10.54 13.32 -8.78
C GLY A 152 -9.16 13.14 -9.40
N MET A 153 -8.13 13.64 -8.71
CA MET A 153 -6.75 13.66 -9.23
C MET A 153 -6.17 12.27 -9.44
N PHE A 154 -6.63 11.26 -8.70
CA PHE A 154 -6.23 9.85 -8.88
C PHE A 154 -7.28 9.02 -9.63
N GLY A 155 -8.36 9.65 -10.09
CA GLY A 155 -9.47 8.96 -10.74
C GLY A 155 -9.04 8.19 -11.98
N LEU A 156 -9.50 6.94 -12.09
CA LEU A 156 -9.41 6.10 -13.29
C LEU A 156 -10.81 5.90 -13.90
N TYR A 157 -11.82 5.76 -13.05
CA TYR A 157 -13.22 5.50 -13.41
C TYR A 157 -14.12 6.69 -13.09
N ASP A 158 -14.82 7.21 -14.10
CA ASP A 158 -15.87 8.20 -13.93
C ASP A 158 -17.18 7.52 -13.51
N ARG A 159 -17.54 7.74 -12.23
CA ARG A 159 -18.73 7.16 -11.60
C ARG A 159 -20.04 7.82 -12.06
N HIS A 160 -19.99 9.00 -12.68
CA HIS A 160 -21.16 9.67 -13.22
C HIS A 160 -21.53 9.16 -14.61
N SER A 161 -20.54 9.09 -15.52
CA SER A 161 -20.75 8.58 -16.88
C SER A 161 -20.67 7.06 -16.98
N LEU A 162 -20.26 6.38 -15.90
CA LEU A 162 -20.00 4.94 -15.83
C LEU A 162 -18.94 4.49 -16.84
N ASN A 163 -17.92 5.32 -17.07
CA ASN A 163 -16.93 5.11 -18.10
C ASN A 163 -15.50 5.26 -17.56
N TRP A 164 -14.53 4.60 -18.19
CA TRP A 164 -13.12 4.70 -17.79
C TRP A 164 -12.44 5.85 -18.52
N ASN A 165 -12.02 6.88 -17.78
CA ASN A 165 -11.25 8.00 -18.33
C ASN A 165 -9.82 7.58 -18.70
N PHE A 166 -9.27 6.61 -17.95
CA PHE A 166 -7.93 6.05 -18.14
C PHE A 166 -7.98 4.52 -18.25
N SER A 167 -8.76 4.02 -19.22
CA SER A 167 -8.98 2.58 -19.42
C SER A 167 -7.70 1.79 -19.72
N ASN A 168 -6.72 2.41 -20.37
CA ASN A 168 -5.40 1.82 -20.63
C ASN A 168 -4.62 1.54 -19.34
N ILE A 169 -4.63 2.48 -18.39
CA ILE A 169 -3.99 2.29 -17.07
C ILE A 169 -4.70 1.17 -16.30
N ALA A 170 -6.03 1.21 -16.23
CA ALA A 170 -6.79 0.18 -15.53
C ALA A 170 -6.56 -1.22 -16.13
N ALA A 171 -6.54 -1.33 -17.47
CA ALA A 171 -6.24 -2.58 -18.16
C ALA A 171 -4.81 -3.07 -17.88
N ALA A 172 -3.82 -2.17 -17.91
CA ALA A 172 -2.43 -2.50 -17.62
C ALA A 172 -2.26 -3.07 -16.21
N ILE A 173 -2.90 -2.47 -15.20
CA ILE A 173 -2.87 -2.98 -13.82
C ILE A 173 -3.44 -4.39 -13.75
N VAL A 174 -4.61 -4.63 -14.37
CA VAL A 174 -5.24 -5.96 -14.39
C VAL A 174 -4.35 -7.00 -15.06
N THR A 175 -3.79 -6.68 -16.22
CA THR A 175 -2.90 -7.59 -16.94
C THR A 175 -1.64 -7.90 -16.14
N ALA A 176 -0.98 -6.87 -15.58
CA ALA A 176 0.28 -7.01 -14.86
C ALA A 176 0.14 -7.72 -13.50
N SER A 177 -1.07 -7.72 -12.91
CA SER A 177 -1.35 -8.36 -11.61
C SER A 177 -1.58 -9.88 -11.70
N THR A 178 -1.51 -10.46 -12.90
CA THR A 178 -1.67 -11.91 -13.11
C THR A 178 -0.30 -12.51 -13.44
N PRO A 179 0.30 -13.36 -12.58
CA PRO A 179 1.60 -13.98 -12.83
C PRO A 179 1.59 -15.00 -13.97
#